data_AF-A0A7W4Z4P3-F1
#
_entry.id   AF-A0A7W4Z4P3-F1
#
_cell.length_a   1.000
_cell.length_b   1.000
_cell.length_c   1.000
_cell.angle_alpha   90.00
_cell.angle_beta   90.00
_cell.angle_gamma   90.00
#
_symmetry.space_group_name_H-M   'P 1'
#
loop_
_entity.id
_entity.type
_entity.pdbx_description
1 polymer ?
#
loop_
_entity_poly.entity_id
_entity_poly.type
_entity_poly.pdbx_seq_one_letter_code
_entity_poly.pdbx_strand_id
1 'polypeptide(L)'
;MRDISYPFENTPDTGEWTEVADGVYWLRMALPMALDHINLYVLEDESGWWIIDTGMGLKQTQAAWNQLFEGPMQGKPVLGVIVTHMHPDHVGQAGWLCEKWRVPLYMSFGEYYNARTFSTMDFDNISWTTRAFYSAAGVADDYLEQVRAKFRGFGSIVEPLPMAFNRLSEGDVLSIGGRDWRVMIGSGHSPEHVCLFNERDKLLFSGDQIIPRITSNISVMPSEPEANPLQRWLDSLERFSRDLPDDALVFPAHNTPFYGVQSRLNYLKEHHQDHLEAIEEACLEPQHAIDMLPVLFDRKIEVTQMNLALGEAIAHLNYLVATGRMVREQDERGVNCYQTTDKTVATRAGKSHHKDMAPIEV
;
A
#
# COMPACT_ATOMS: atom_id res chain seq x y z
N MET A 1 -14.14 14.25 11.36
CA MET A 1 -14.53 13.25 10.34
C MET A 1 -16.00 13.39 9.95
N ARG A 2 -16.41 14.44 9.21
CA ARG A 2 -17.82 14.62 8.81
C ARG A 2 -18.10 14.56 7.31
N ASP A 3 -17.11 14.38 6.44
CA ASP A 3 -17.31 14.61 4.99
C ASP A 3 -16.92 13.43 4.07
N ILE A 4 -16.82 12.20 4.58
CA ILE A 4 -16.72 11.00 3.72
C ILE A 4 -18.10 10.36 3.62
N SER A 5 -18.55 10.08 2.39
CA SER A 5 -19.82 9.39 2.11
C SER A 5 -19.60 8.17 1.22
N TYR A 6 -20.35 7.10 1.48
CA TYR A 6 -20.27 5.84 0.76
C TYR A 6 -21.54 5.65 -0.08
N PRO A 7 -21.49 5.81 -1.42
CA PRO A 7 -22.68 5.79 -2.25
C PRO A 7 -23.24 4.39 -2.52
N PHE A 8 -22.50 3.33 -2.17
CA PHE A 8 -22.91 1.94 -2.38
C PHE A 8 -23.21 1.28 -1.04
N GLU A 9 -24.44 0.78 -0.88
CA GLU A 9 -24.90 0.13 0.36
C GLU A 9 -24.40 -1.31 0.48
N ASN A 10 -24.23 -2.00 -0.64
CA ASN A 10 -23.83 -3.41 -0.70
C ASN A 10 -22.46 -3.56 -1.36
N THR A 11 -21.73 -4.60 -0.94
CA THR A 11 -20.48 -5.01 -1.58
C THR A 11 -20.73 -6.25 -2.45
N PRO A 12 -20.04 -6.41 -3.58
CA PRO A 12 -20.19 -7.59 -4.42
C PRO A 12 -19.75 -8.85 -3.66
N ASP A 13 -20.50 -9.94 -3.84
CA ASP A 13 -20.09 -11.26 -3.39
C ASP A 13 -18.90 -11.78 -4.22
N THR A 14 -18.15 -12.75 -3.69
CA THR A 14 -17.02 -13.33 -4.41
C THR A 14 -17.49 -14.01 -5.70
N GLY A 15 -16.86 -13.65 -6.83
CA GLY A 15 -17.24 -14.17 -8.15
C GLY A 15 -18.40 -13.40 -8.81
N GLU A 16 -18.88 -12.33 -8.18
CA GLU A 16 -19.83 -11.37 -8.73
C GLU A 16 -19.18 -9.98 -8.86
N TRP A 17 -19.92 -9.04 -9.45
CA TRP A 17 -19.51 -7.64 -9.55
C TRP A 17 -20.66 -6.68 -9.26
N THR A 18 -20.33 -5.42 -9.03
CA THR A 18 -21.31 -4.32 -8.97
C THR A 18 -20.85 -3.21 -9.91
N GLU A 19 -21.73 -2.70 -10.75
CA GLU A 19 -21.42 -1.53 -11.57
C GLU A 19 -21.40 -0.28 -10.69
N VAL A 20 -20.26 0.42 -10.65
CA VAL A 20 -20.02 1.58 -9.78
C VAL A 20 -19.89 2.89 -10.56
N ALA A 21 -19.71 2.80 -11.87
CA ALA A 21 -19.92 3.86 -12.84
C ALA A 21 -20.19 3.18 -14.19
N ASP A 22 -20.71 3.92 -15.17
CA ASP A 22 -21.00 3.40 -16.51
C ASP A 22 -19.78 2.68 -17.12
N GLY A 23 -19.87 1.36 -17.30
CA GLY A 23 -18.77 0.53 -17.81
C GLY A 23 -17.61 0.31 -16.81
N VAL A 24 -17.82 0.54 -15.52
CA VAL A 24 -16.85 0.32 -14.43
C VAL A 24 -17.44 -0.63 -13.40
N TYR A 25 -16.81 -1.80 -13.25
CA TYR A 25 -17.29 -2.88 -12.40
C TYR A 25 -16.34 -3.12 -11.24
N TRP A 26 -16.89 -3.08 -10.03
CA TRP A 26 -16.20 -3.39 -8.79
C TRP A 26 -16.36 -4.87 -8.44
N LEU A 27 -15.24 -5.50 -8.10
CA LEU A 27 -15.14 -6.88 -7.64
C LEU A 27 -14.49 -6.93 -6.27
N ARG A 28 -14.80 -7.93 -5.46
CA ARG A 28 -14.21 -8.11 -4.13
C ARG A 28 -13.74 -9.56 -3.95
N MET A 29 -12.46 -9.73 -3.60
CA MET A 29 -11.83 -11.04 -3.44
C MET A 29 -11.29 -11.23 -2.03
N ALA A 30 -11.49 -12.42 -1.47
CA ALA A 30 -11.09 -12.74 -0.10
C ALA A 30 -9.56 -12.88 0.06
N LEU A 31 -9.05 -12.34 1.17
CA LEU A 31 -7.66 -12.47 1.61
C LEU A 31 -7.58 -13.25 2.93
N PRO A 32 -6.59 -14.14 3.09
CA PRO A 32 -6.42 -14.94 4.31
C PRO A 32 -5.70 -14.16 5.42
N MET A 33 -6.09 -12.90 5.65
CA MET A 33 -5.41 -11.94 6.53
C MET A 33 -6.42 -11.12 7.34
N ALA A 34 -5.95 -10.30 8.28
CA ALA A 34 -6.80 -9.40 9.06
C ALA A 34 -7.49 -8.35 8.17
N LEU A 35 -6.79 -7.88 7.14
CA LEU A 35 -7.40 -7.23 5.99
C LEU A 35 -7.92 -8.35 5.09
N ASP A 36 -9.22 -8.62 5.18
CA ASP A 36 -9.83 -9.87 4.71
C ASP A 36 -10.29 -9.85 3.25
N HIS A 37 -10.07 -8.73 2.56
CA HIS A 37 -10.46 -8.58 1.16
C HIS A 37 -9.60 -7.56 0.42
N ILE A 38 -9.58 -7.70 -0.90
CA ILE A 38 -9.14 -6.68 -1.85
C ILE A 38 -10.26 -6.41 -2.87
N ASN A 39 -10.38 -5.14 -3.27
CA ASN A 39 -11.21 -4.67 -4.36
C ASN A 39 -10.40 -4.67 -5.65
N LEU A 40 -10.96 -5.30 -6.66
CA LEU A 40 -10.43 -5.27 -8.03
C LEU A 40 -11.45 -4.54 -8.90
N TYR A 41 -11.02 -4.08 -10.07
CA TYR A 41 -11.91 -3.39 -10.99
C TYR A 41 -11.78 -3.92 -12.42
N VAL A 42 -12.90 -3.93 -13.13
CA VAL A 42 -12.96 -4.26 -14.56
C VAL A 42 -13.56 -3.07 -15.29
N LEU A 43 -12.93 -2.65 -16.39
CA LEU A 43 -13.42 -1.60 -17.27
C LEU A 43 -13.92 -2.21 -18.57
N GLU A 44 -15.14 -1.83 -18.98
CA GLU A 44 -15.64 -2.14 -20.31
C GLU A 44 -14.90 -1.34 -21.37
N ASP A 45 -14.58 -1.99 -22.47
CA ASP A 45 -14.07 -1.38 -23.68
C ASP A 45 -14.82 -1.95 -24.90
N GLU A 46 -14.69 -1.30 -26.07
CA GLU A 46 -15.49 -1.65 -27.25
C GLU A 46 -15.37 -3.13 -27.64
N SER A 47 -14.20 -3.74 -27.45
CA SER A 47 -13.88 -5.09 -27.89
C SER A 47 -13.64 -6.10 -26.76
N GLY A 48 -13.77 -5.70 -25.48
CA GLY A 48 -13.41 -6.55 -24.36
C GLY A 48 -13.31 -5.84 -23.03
N TRP A 49 -12.46 -6.37 -22.16
CA TRP A 49 -12.35 -5.94 -20.77
C TRP A 49 -10.91 -5.59 -20.40
N TRP A 50 -10.73 -4.53 -19.61
CA TRP A 50 -9.49 -4.25 -18.92
C TRP A 50 -9.61 -4.60 -17.45
N ILE A 51 -8.58 -5.22 -16.87
CA ILE A 51 -8.53 -5.58 -15.45
C ILE A 51 -7.58 -4.61 -14.73
N ILE A 52 -7.98 -4.12 -13.56
CA ILE A 52 -7.16 -3.35 -12.63
C ILE A 52 -7.01 -4.15 -11.34
N ASP A 53 -5.76 -4.51 -11.03
CA ASP A 53 -5.35 -5.42 -9.96
C ASP A 53 -5.96 -6.82 -10.07
N THR A 54 -5.36 -7.80 -9.37
CA THR A 54 -5.53 -9.20 -9.77
C THR A 54 -5.86 -10.16 -8.63
N GLY A 55 -5.76 -9.72 -7.38
CA GLY A 55 -5.94 -10.58 -6.22
C GLY A 55 -4.68 -11.39 -5.90
N MET A 56 -4.65 -11.96 -4.70
CA MET A 56 -3.54 -12.80 -4.26
C MET A 56 -3.45 -14.10 -5.08
N GLY A 57 -2.23 -14.63 -5.26
CA GLY A 57 -1.90 -15.86 -6.00
C GLY A 57 -2.41 -17.16 -5.36
N LEU A 58 -3.71 -17.24 -5.07
CA LEU A 58 -4.40 -18.35 -4.44
C LEU A 58 -5.36 -19.04 -5.42
N LYS A 59 -5.61 -20.33 -5.22
CA LYS A 59 -6.54 -21.10 -6.07
C LYS A 59 -7.99 -20.61 -5.95
N GLN A 60 -8.40 -20.14 -4.77
CA GLN A 60 -9.74 -19.55 -4.58
C GLN A 60 -9.93 -18.26 -5.40
N THR A 61 -8.89 -17.42 -5.49
CA THR A 61 -8.88 -16.21 -6.32
C THR A 61 -9.01 -16.57 -7.81
N GLN A 62 -8.28 -17.59 -8.29
CA GLN A 62 -8.43 -18.09 -9.67
C GLN A 62 -9.84 -18.62 -9.94
N ALA A 63 -10.45 -19.32 -8.97
CA ALA A 63 -11.82 -19.83 -9.11
C ALA A 63 -12.83 -18.67 -9.25
N ALA A 64 -12.71 -17.62 -8.42
CA ALA A 64 -13.53 -16.42 -8.52
C ALA A 64 -13.38 -15.73 -9.88
N TRP A 65 -12.14 -15.59 -10.39
CA TRP A 65 -11.90 -15.07 -11.73
C TRP A 65 -12.56 -15.91 -12.83
N ASN A 66 -12.45 -17.25 -12.77
CA ASN A 66 -13.11 -18.10 -13.76
C ASN A 66 -14.64 -17.97 -13.74
N GLN A 67 -15.25 -17.85 -12.56
CA GLN A 67 -16.68 -17.58 -12.43
C GLN A 67 -17.08 -16.25 -13.11
N LEU A 68 -16.27 -15.20 -12.95
CA LEU A 68 -16.51 -13.91 -13.61
C LEU A 68 -16.42 -14.00 -15.14
N PHE A 69 -15.43 -14.75 -15.65
CA PHE A 69 -15.26 -14.99 -17.09
C PHE A 69 -16.44 -15.77 -17.70
N GLU A 70 -16.96 -16.78 -16.98
CA GLU A 70 -18.06 -17.63 -17.43
C GLU A 70 -19.44 -16.97 -17.25
N GLY A 71 -19.56 -16.03 -16.33
CA GLY A 71 -20.80 -15.32 -16.05
C GLY A 71 -20.79 -13.87 -16.57
N PRO A 72 -20.60 -12.89 -15.68
CA PRO A 72 -20.88 -11.49 -15.96
C PRO A 72 -20.03 -10.86 -17.09
N MET A 73 -18.83 -11.37 -17.38
CA MET A 73 -17.99 -10.87 -18.48
C MET A 73 -18.45 -11.32 -19.88
N GLN A 74 -19.51 -12.14 -19.95
CA GLN A 74 -20.21 -12.54 -21.19
C GLN A 74 -19.27 -13.14 -22.26
N GLY A 75 -18.15 -13.74 -21.84
CA GLY A 75 -17.17 -14.33 -22.74
C GLY A 75 -16.42 -13.36 -23.67
N LYS A 76 -16.55 -12.03 -23.51
CA LYS A 76 -15.69 -11.07 -24.24
C LYS A 76 -14.23 -11.22 -23.75
N PRO A 77 -13.23 -11.00 -24.60
CA PRO A 77 -11.83 -11.17 -24.22
C PRO A 77 -11.38 -10.11 -23.21
N VAL A 78 -10.37 -10.46 -22.40
CA VAL A 78 -9.56 -9.45 -21.72
C VAL A 78 -8.61 -8.83 -22.75
N LEU A 79 -8.34 -7.52 -22.63
CA LEU A 79 -7.49 -6.75 -23.55
C LEU A 79 -6.13 -6.40 -22.91
N GLY A 80 -6.11 -6.24 -21.59
CA GLY A 80 -4.92 -5.87 -20.82
C GLY A 80 -5.16 -6.01 -19.32
N VAL A 81 -4.06 -6.20 -18.59
CA VAL A 81 -4.06 -6.21 -17.12
C VAL A 81 -3.21 -5.05 -16.63
N ILE A 82 -3.79 -4.17 -15.84
CA ILE A 82 -3.11 -3.07 -15.16
C ILE A 82 -2.93 -3.48 -13.71
N VAL A 83 -1.73 -3.30 -13.17
CA VAL A 83 -1.47 -3.52 -11.74
C VAL A 83 -0.95 -2.23 -11.13
N THR A 84 -1.56 -1.83 -10.02
CA THR A 84 -1.26 -0.58 -9.32
C THR A 84 0.13 -0.63 -8.71
N HIS A 85 0.46 -1.71 -8.00
CA HIS A 85 1.76 -1.88 -7.35
C HIS A 85 2.10 -3.34 -7.02
N MET A 86 3.30 -3.57 -6.49
CA MET A 86 3.91 -4.89 -6.34
C MET A 86 3.36 -5.78 -5.20
N HIS A 87 2.47 -5.28 -4.33
CA HIS A 87 2.01 -6.10 -3.21
C HIS A 87 1.21 -7.33 -3.67
N PRO A 88 1.33 -8.48 -2.96
CA PRO A 88 0.89 -9.76 -3.48
C PRO A 88 -0.60 -9.85 -3.79
N ASP A 89 -1.44 -9.14 -3.05
CA ASP A 89 -2.87 -9.06 -3.28
C ASP A 89 -3.23 -8.25 -4.54
N HIS A 90 -2.36 -7.38 -5.03
CA HIS A 90 -2.57 -6.63 -6.29
C HIS A 90 -1.97 -7.37 -7.48
N VAL A 91 -0.71 -7.81 -7.38
CA VAL A 91 0.05 -8.42 -8.48
C VAL A 91 -0.11 -9.95 -8.57
N GLY A 92 -0.71 -10.57 -7.56
CA GLY A 92 -0.61 -12.01 -7.32
C GLY A 92 -1.10 -12.93 -8.43
N GLN A 93 -2.09 -12.50 -9.22
CA GLN A 93 -2.61 -13.26 -10.37
C GLN A 93 -2.23 -12.66 -11.72
N ALA A 94 -1.44 -11.59 -11.76
CA ALA A 94 -1.13 -10.87 -13.00
C ALA A 94 -0.49 -11.78 -14.05
N GLY A 95 0.45 -12.63 -13.63
CA GLY A 95 1.06 -13.64 -14.49
C GLY A 95 0.06 -14.62 -15.09
N TRP A 96 -0.79 -15.20 -14.25
CA TRP A 96 -1.82 -16.15 -14.68
C TRP A 96 -2.85 -15.52 -15.62
N LEU A 97 -3.34 -14.32 -15.31
CA LEU A 97 -4.29 -13.59 -16.16
C LEU A 97 -3.70 -13.27 -17.54
N CYS A 98 -2.47 -12.74 -17.57
CA CYS A 98 -1.79 -12.40 -18.82
C CYS A 98 -1.54 -13.64 -19.69
N GLU A 99 -1.12 -14.77 -19.09
CA GLU A 99 -0.87 -16.02 -19.82
C GLU A 99 -2.17 -16.66 -20.33
N LYS A 100 -3.23 -16.66 -19.52
CA LYS A 100 -4.55 -17.22 -19.87
C LYS A 100 -5.15 -16.48 -21.08
N TRP A 101 -5.11 -15.16 -21.08
CA TRP A 101 -5.75 -14.32 -22.09
C TRP A 101 -4.81 -13.85 -23.22
N ARG A 102 -3.50 -14.11 -23.10
CA ARG A 102 -2.46 -13.65 -24.04
C ARG A 102 -2.46 -12.13 -24.22
N VAL A 103 -2.51 -11.42 -23.10
CA VAL A 103 -2.59 -9.95 -23.04
C VAL A 103 -1.36 -9.33 -22.38
N PRO A 104 -1.04 -8.07 -22.67
CA PRO A 104 0.04 -7.35 -22.00
C PRO A 104 -0.30 -6.98 -20.56
N LEU A 105 0.75 -6.95 -19.74
CA LEU A 105 0.76 -6.36 -18.40
C LEU A 105 1.16 -4.89 -18.47
N TYR A 106 0.46 -4.03 -17.75
CA TYR A 106 0.77 -2.62 -17.55
C TYR A 106 1.11 -2.38 -16.09
N MET A 107 2.31 -1.85 -15.84
CA MET A 107 2.82 -1.54 -14.50
C MET A 107 3.81 -0.38 -14.62
N SER A 108 4.04 0.33 -13.53
CA SER A 108 5.17 1.25 -13.45
C SER A 108 6.50 0.49 -13.28
N PHE A 109 7.62 1.16 -13.58
CA PHE A 109 8.93 0.52 -13.65
C PHE A 109 9.40 0.01 -12.29
N GLY A 110 9.29 0.85 -11.25
CA GLY A 110 9.65 0.51 -9.88
C GLY A 110 8.86 -0.67 -9.37
N GLU A 111 7.55 -0.70 -9.63
CA GLU A 111 6.67 -1.78 -9.17
C GLU A 111 6.94 -3.10 -9.88
N TYR A 112 7.08 -3.09 -11.20
CA TYR A 112 7.35 -4.31 -11.97
C TYR A 112 8.65 -4.98 -11.54
N TYR A 113 9.75 -4.22 -11.43
CA TYR A 113 11.03 -4.80 -11.05
C TYR A 113 11.09 -5.21 -9.58
N ASN A 114 10.43 -4.48 -8.67
CA ASN A 114 10.30 -4.91 -7.28
C ASN A 114 9.50 -6.21 -7.16
N ALA A 115 8.36 -6.31 -7.84
CA ALA A 115 7.55 -7.52 -7.85
C ALA A 115 8.37 -8.73 -8.34
N ARG A 116 9.12 -8.58 -9.44
CA ARG A 116 10.02 -9.63 -9.94
C ARG A 116 11.11 -10.02 -8.96
N THR A 117 11.73 -9.05 -8.29
CA THR A 117 12.76 -9.32 -7.29
C THR A 117 12.16 -10.07 -6.11
N PHE A 118 11.03 -9.61 -5.54
CA PHE A 118 10.42 -10.27 -4.39
C PHE A 118 9.88 -11.66 -4.71
N SER A 119 9.27 -11.87 -5.88
CA SER A 119 8.75 -13.18 -6.29
C SER A 119 9.86 -14.22 -6.53
N THR A 120 11.11 -13.80 -6.74
CA THR A 120 12.25 -14.70 -6.99
C THR A 120 13.24 -14.76 -5.82
N MET A 121 13.02 -13.97 -4.76
CA MET A 121 13.87 -13.97 -3.58
C MET A 121 13.76 -15.28 -2.80
N ASP A 122 14.92 -15.86 -2.52
CA ASP A 122 15.06 -16.98 -1.59
C ASP A 122 15.26 -16.45 -0.17
N PHE A 123 14.33 -16.80 0.73
CA PHE A 123 14.39 -16.42 2.14
C PHE A 123 15.22 -17.39 2.99
N ASP A 124 15.81 -18.43 2.41
CA ASP A 124 16.65 -19.38 3.14
C ASP A 124 17.98 -18.79 3.62
N ASN A 125 18.42 -17.67 3.05
CA ASN A 125 19.65 -17.00 3.46
C ASN A 125 19.43 -15.52 3.78
N ILE A 126 19.22 -15.22 5.06
CA ILE A 126 19.10 -13.84 5.55
C ILE A 126 20.48 -13.17 5.51
N SER A 127 20.63 -12.20 4.61
CA SER A 127 21.88 -11.49 4.37
C SER A 127 22.40 -10.74 5.61
N TRP A 128 23.71 -10.47 5.65
CA TRP A 128 24.30 -9.70 6.76
C TRP A 128 23.77 -8.27 6.85
N THR A 129 23.40 -7.63 5.73
CA THR A 129 22.80 -6.28 5.72
C THR A 129 21.40 -6.30 6.31
N THR A 130 20.61 -7.33 6.03
CA THR A 130 19.31 -7.54 6.68
C THR A 130 19.48 -7.72 8.18
N ARG A 131 20.43 -8.54 8.62
CA ARG A 131 20.74 -8.71 10.05
C ARG A 131 21.15 -7.38 10.69
N ALA A 132 22.07 -6.64 10.06
CA ALA A 132 22.52 -5.34 10.56
C ALA A 132 21.38 -4.32 10.69
N PHE A 133 20.42 -4.30 9.75
CA PHE A 133 19.25 -3.42 9.83
C PHE A 133 18.41 -3.68 11.09
N TYR A 134 18.02 -4.93 11.34
CA TYR A 134 17.20 -5.28 12.49
C TYR A 134 17.97 -5.14 13.82
N SER A 135 19.25 -5.51 13.86
CA SER A 135 20.10 -5.30 15.04
C SER A 135 20.25 -3.81 15.36
N ALA A 136 20.50 -2.96 14.35
CA ALA A 136 20.58 -1.51 14.54
C ALA A 136 19.26 -0.88 14.99
N ALA A 137 18.13 -1.54 14.75
CA ALA A 137 16.82 -1.11 15.22
C ALA A 137 16.48 -1.55 16.66
N GLY A 138 17.34 -2.36 17.29
CA GLY A 138 17.16 -2.88 18.65
C GLY A 138 16.36 -4.18 18.72
N VAL A 139 16.20 -4.89 17.60
CA VAL A 139 15.50 -6.18 17.57
C VAL A 139 16.38 -7.30 18.12
N ALA A 140 15.78 -8.23 18.86
CA ALA A 140 16.47 -9.40 19.38
C ALA A 140 17.02 -10.31 18.26
N ASP A 141 18.20 -10.90 18.50
CA ASP A 141 18.96 -11.67 17.50
C ASP A 141 18.20 -12.88 16.92
N ASP A 142 17.24 -13.45 17.67
CA ASP A 142 16.49 -14.63 17.27
C ASP A 142 15.25 -14.30 16.41
N TYR A 143 14.85 -13.04 16.32
CA TYR A 143 13.66 -12.59 15.56
C TYR A 143 13.70 -13.07 14.10
N LEU A 144 14.84 -12.91 13.45
CA LEU A 144 15.01 -13.24 12.03
C LEU A 144 14.86 -14.75 11.77
N GLU A 145 15.30 -15.59 12.69
CA GLU A 145 15.09 -17.04 12.59
C GLU A 145 13.62 -17.40 12.82
N GLN A 146 12.91 -16.69 13.73
CA GLN A 146 11.46 -16.88 13.92
C GLN A 146 10.65 -16.47 12.68
N VAL A 147 11.02 -15.37 12.02
CA VAL A 147 10.39 -14.93 10.76
C VAL A 147 10.62 -15.96 9.67
N ARG A 148 11.87 -16.43 9.49
CA ARG A 148 12.22 -17.46 8.52
C ARG A 148 11.39 -18.73 8.69
N ALA A 149 11.18 -19.17 9.95
CA ALA A 149 10.40 -20.37 10.24
C ALA A 149 8.91 -20.24 9.86
N LYS A 150 8.37 -19.02 9.78
CA LYS A 150 6.94 -18.76 9.56
C LYS A 150 6.61 -18.24 8.16
N PHE A 151 7.53 -17.54 7.50
CA PHE A 151 7.28 -16.88 6.22
C PHE A 151 7.75 -17.73 5.04
N ARG A 152 6.82 -18.08 4.14
CA ARG A 152 7.09 -18.93 2.97
C ARG A 152 7.48 -18.15 1.70
N GLY A 153 7.70 -16.84 1.81
CA GLY A 153 8.12 -15.98 0.70
C GLY A 153 6.99 -15.54 -0.22
N PHE A 154 7.23 -14.45 -0.96
CA PHE A 154 6.29 -13.86 -1.92
C PHE A 154 5.94 -14.82 -3.07
N GLY A 155 6.89 -15.63 -3.54
CA GLY A 155 6.68 -16.59 -4.63
C GLY A 155 5.64 -17.67 -4.35
N SER A 156 5.23 -17.86 -3.08
CA SER A 156 4.15 -18.79 -2.72
C SER A 156 2.74 -18.21 -2.93
N ILE A 157 2.63 -16.89 -3.09
CA ILE A 157 1.37 -16.13 -3.17
C ILE A 157 1.34 -15.15 -4.35
N VAL A 158 2.30 -15.27 -5.28
CA VAL A 158 2.37 -14.52 -6.54
C VAL A 158 2.69 -15.48 -7.67
N GLU A 159 1.81 -15.57 -8.66
CA GLU A 159 2.02 -16.34 -9.88
C GLU A 159 3.15 -15.73 -10.73
N PRO A 160 3.91 -16.52 -11.50
CA PRO A 160 5.07 -16.02 -12.26
C PRO A 160 4.74 -14.84 -13.18
N LEU A 161 5.40 -13.70 -12.97
CA LEU A 161 5.14 -12.48 -13.74
C LEU A 161 5.54 -12.61 -15.22
N PRO A 162 4.84 -11.91 -16.13
CA PRO A 162 5.26 -11.81 -17.53
C PRO A 162 6.66 -11.21 -17.66
N MET A 163 7.43 -11.69 -18.64
CA MET A 163 8.81 -11.25 -18.89
C MET A 163 8.92 -9.87 -19.58
N ALA A 164 7.80 -9.37 -20.10
CA ALA A 164 7.66 -8.05 -20.68
C ALA A 164 6.46 -7.36 -20.05
N PHE A 165 6.53 -6.03 -19.95
CA PHE A 165 5.46 -5.17 -19.46
C PHE A 165 5.44 -3.88 -20.27
N ASN A 166 4.27 -3.25 -20.32
CA ASN A 166 4.09 -1.91 -20.83
C ASN A 166 4.23 -0.96 -19.65
N ARG A 167 5.23 -0.08 -19.73
CA ARG A 167 5.52 0.86 -18.65
C ARG A 167 4.43 1.91 -18.53
N LEU A 168 3.97 2.14 -17.31
CA LEU A 168 3.17 3.30 -16.92
C LEU A 168 4.06 4.31 -16.20
N SER A 169 3.94 5.58 -16.56
CA SER A 169 4.69 6.71 -15.99
C SER A 169 3.75 7.84 -15.62
N GLU A 170 4.16 8.72 -14.70
CA GLU A 170 3.39 9.90 -14.32
C GLU A 170 2.94 10.70 -15.55
N GLY A 171 1.63 10.97 -15.63
CA GLY A 171 1.04 11.75 -16.71
C GLY A 171 0.72 10.97 -17.98
N ASP A 172 1.12 9.71 -18.11
CA ASP A 172 0.69 8.84 -19.21
C ASP A 172 -0.84 8.73 -19.24
N VAL A 173 -1.41 8.54 -20.42
CA VAL A 173 -2.87 8.45 -20.61
C VAL A 173 -3.21 7.11 -21.26
N LEU A 174 -4.13 6.37 -20.62
CA LEU A 174 -4.72 5.15 -21.16
C LEU A 174 -6.15 5.45 -21.63
N SER A 175 -6.43 5.29 -22.91
CA SER A 175 -7.78 5.44 -23.45
C SER A 175 -8.51 4.09 -23.39
N ILE A 176 -9.50 3.96 -22.50
CA ILE A 176 -10.23 2.71 -22.23
C ILE A 176 -11.72 3.05 -22.08
N GLY A 177 -12.61 2.38 -22.82
CA GLY A 177 -14.06 2.56 -22.63
C GLY A 177 -14.55 3.99 -22.90
N GLY A 178 -13.95 4.67 -23.88
CA GLY A 178 -14.26 6.06 -24.20
C GLY A 178 -13.85 7.07 -23.12
N ARG A 179 -12.96 6.68 -22.19
CA ARG A 179 -12.38 7.52 -21.13
C ARG A 179 -10.87 7.57 -21.26
N ASP A 180 -10.32 8.75 -21.03
CA ASP A 180 -8.88 8.94 -20.85
C ASP A 180 -8.54 8.85 -19.37
N TRP A 181 -7.76 7.84 -19.00
CA TRP A 181 -7.30 7.61 -17.64
C TRP A 181 -5.86 8.09 -17.52
N ARG A 182 -5.67 9.21 -16.82
CA ARG A 182 -4.34 9.76 -16.55
C ARG A 182 -3.69 9.00 -15.39
N VAL A 183 -2.48 8.53 -15.60
CA VAL A 183 -1.64 7.91 -14.58
C VAL A 183 -1.16 8.98 -13.60
N MET A 184 -1.42 8.74 -12.31
CA MET A 184 -0.94 9.55 -11.19
C MET A 184 -0.13 8.65 -10.25
N ILE A 185 1.18 8.83 -10.23
CA ILE A 185 2.11 7.99 -9.47
C ILE A 185 2.14 8.41 -8.00
N GLY A 186 1.61 7.61 -7.09
CA GLY A 186 1.88 7.71 -5.66
C GLY A 186 3.27 7.19 -5.29
N SER A 187 3.81 7.65 -4.17
CA SER A 187 5.05 7.12 -3.61
C SER A 187 4.98 7.10 -2.08
N GLY A 188 5.80 6.25 -1.47
CA GLY A 188 5.92 6.13 -0.01
C GLY A 188 5.37 4.80 0.51
N HIS A 189 4.13 4.45 0.16
CA HIS A 189 3.58 3.12 0.44
C HIS A 189 4.31 2.03 -0.36
N SER A 190 4.51 2.29 -1.65
CA SER A 190 5.32 1.49 -2.56
C SER A 190 6.18 2.41 -3.46
N PRO A 191 7.15 1.86 -4.22
CA PRO A 191 8.14 2.66 -4.97
C PRO A 191 7.57 3.62 -6.02
N GLU A 192 6.55 3.22 -6.78
CA GLU A 192 6.01 3.96 -7.94
C GLU A 192 4.52 3.58 -8.16
N HIS A 193 3.69 3.69 -7.12
CA HIS A 193 2.29 3.24 -7.09
C HIS A 193 1.43 3.91 -8.16
N VAL A 194 0.77 3.14 -9.03
CA VAL A 194 -0.11 3.70 -10.07
C VAL A 194 -1.51 3.96 -9.52
N CYS A 195 -1.95 5.22 -9.55
CA CYS A 195 -3.37 5.60 -9.53
C CYS A 195 -3.82 5.97 -10.94
N LEU A 196 -5.12 5.81 -11.24
CA LEU A 196 -5.70 6.17 -12.53
C LEU A 196 -6.85 7.14 -12.31
N PHE A 197 -6.74 8.34 -12.88
CA PHE A 197 -7.75 9.39 -12.75
C PHE A 197 -8.36 9.74 -14.09
N ASN A 198 -9.69 9.65 -14.17
CA ASN A 198 -10.45 10.20 -15.28
C ASN A 198 -11.01 11.58 -14.90
N GLU A 199 -10.53 12.62 -15.57
CA GLU A 199 -10.87 14.00 -15.23
C GLU A 199 -12.30 14.39 -15.64
N ARG A 200 -12.81 13.84 -16.75
CA ARG A 200 -14.14 14.13 -17.28
C ARG A 200 -15.24 13.68 -16.32
N ASP A 201 -15.15 12.44 -15.84
CA ASP A 201 -16.18 11.80 -15.01
C ASP A 201 -15.79 11.79 -13.52
N LYS A 202 -14.61 12.35 -13.19
CA LYS A 202 -14.06 12.49 -11.83
C LYS A 202 -13.97 11.16 -11.08
N LEU A 203 -13.49 10.14 -11.77
CA LEU A 203 -13.32 8.78 -11.25
C LEU A 203 -11.85 8.52 -10.93
N LEU A 204 -11.55 8.00 -9.74
CA LEU A 204 -10.19 7.73 -9.30
C LEU A 204 -10.03 6.29 -8.81
N PHE A 205 -9.23 5.48 -9.50
CA PHE A 205 -8.66 4.26 -8.92
C PHE A 205 -7.43 4.64 -8.09
N SER A 206 -7.56 4.58 -6.77
CA SER A 206 -6.51 5.02 -5.84
C SER A 206 -5.58 3.91 -5.37
N GLY A 207 -5.94 2.64 -5.63
CA GLY A 207 -5.26 1.47 -5.07
C GLY A 207 -5.07 1.62 -3.55
N ASP A 208 -3.84 1.44 -3.09
CA ASP A 208 -3.45 1.61 -1.70
C ASP A 208 -2.90 3.00 -1.38
N GLN A 209 -2.84 3.91 -2.35
CA GLN A 209 -2.38 5.28 -2.10
C GLN A 209 -3.42 6.12 -1.35
N ILE A 210 -4.72 5.81 -1.51
CA ILE A 210 -5.82 6.43 -0.75
C ILE A 210 -6.87 5.36 -0.43
N ILE A 211 -6.90 4.91 0.82
CA ILE A 211 -7.87 3.93 1.33
C ILE A 211 -8.72 4.61 2.41
N PRO A 212 -10.05 4.43 2.46
CA PRO A 212 -10.87 4.95 3.55
C PRO A 212 -10.72 4.08 4.81
N ARG A 213 -10.99 4.64 6.00
CA ARG A 213 -11.02 3.95 7.31
C ARG A 213 -9.70 3.40 7.86
N ILE A 214 -8.76 3.00 7.01
CA ILE A 214 -7.42 2.49 7.40
C ILE A 214 -6.31 3.28 6.71
N THR A 215 -5.14 3.35 7.34
CA THR A 215 -3.94 3.99 6.79
C THR A 215 -3.12 2.96 6.01
N SER A 216 -2.44 3.44 4.97
CA SER A 216 -1.56 2.60 4.17
C SER A 216 -0.22 2.47 4.89
N ASN A 217 0.35 1.27 4.89
CA ASN A 217 1.63 1.02 5.52
C ASN A 217 2.76 1.78 4.79
N ILE A 218 3.60 2.51 5.52
CA ILE A 218 4.75 3.25 4.97
C ILE A 218 6.00 2.74 5.67
N SER A 219 6.72 1.80 5.06
CA SER A 219 7.87 1.15 5.73
C SER A 219 9.20 1.44 5.07
N VAL A 220 10.21 1.63 5.90
CA VAL A 220 11.61 1.45 5.50
C VAL A 220 11.93 -0.03 5.47
N MET A 221 12.56 -0.48 4.39
CA MET A 221 12.94 -1.87 4.18
C MET A 221 14.47 -2.02 4.32
N PRO A 222 14.97 -3.21 4.72
CA PRO A 222 16.41 -3.46 4.82
C PRO A 222 17.20 -3.24 3.52
N SER A 223 16.53 -3.26 2.37
CA SER A 223 17.12 -3.02 1.04
C SER A 223 17.44 -1.54 0.78
N GLU A 224 16.77 -0.61 1.47
CA GLU A 224 17.00 0.85 1.38
C GLU A 224 16.91 1.43 2.82
N PRO A 225 17.87 1.13 3.71
CA PRO A 225 17.73 1.39 5.16
C PRO A 225 17.68 2.88 5.52
N GLU A 226 18.20 3.75 4.65
CA GLU A 226 18.18 5.21 4.80
C GLU A 226 17.04 5.86 3.99
N ALA A 227 16.08 5.08 3.51
CA ALA A 227 14.94 5.61 2.76
C ALA A 227 14.13 6.61 3.60
N ASN A 228 13.51 7.56 2.92
CA ASN A 228 12.54 8.49 3.51
C ASN A 228 11.17 8.33 2.82
N PRO A 229 10.50 7.17 2.99
CA PRO A 229 9.22 6.91 2.34
C PRO A 229 8.10 7.80 2.89
N LEU A 230 8.19 8.27 4.14
CA LEU A 230 7.21 9.20 4.71
C LEU A 230 7.25 10.57 4.03
N GLN A 231 8.43 11.12 3.69
CA GLN A 231 8.49 12.33 2.87
C GLN A 231 7.84 12.11 1.50
N ARG A 232 8.18 11.00 0.83
CA ARG A 232 7.60 10.64 -0.48
C ARG A 232 6.06 10.51 -0.41
N TRP A 233 5.55 9.97 0.70
CA TRP A 233 4.12 9.88 0.98
C TRP A 233 3.48 11.25 1.14
N LEU A 234 4.03 12.11 2.02
CA LEU A 234 3.49 13.45 2.27
C LEU A 234 3.52 14.32 0.99
N ASP A 235 4.58 14.23 0.20
CA ASP A 235 4.70 14.91 -1.10
C ASP A 235 3.61 14.41 -2.09
N SER A 236 3.34 13.10 -2.09
CA SER A 236 2.26 12.50 -2.89
C SER A 236 0.89 13.00 -2.45
N LEU A 237 0.62 13.02 -1.15
CA LEU A 237 -0.64 13.54 -0.61
C LEU A 237 -0.83 15.02 -0.93
N GLU A 238 0.22 15.83 -0.86
CA GLU A 238 0.17 17.27 -1.20
C GLU A 238 -0.17 17.48 -2.66
N ARG A 239 0.50 16.74 -3.56
CA ARG A 239 0.17 16.78 -4.99
C ARG A 239 -1.26 16.34 -5.26
N PHE A 240 -1.70 15.23 -4.65
CA PHE A 240 -3.05 14.71 -4.84
C PHE A 240 -4.11 15.67 -4.31
N SER A 241 -3.83 16.39 -3.22
CA SER A 241 -4.74 17.40 -2.67
C SER A 241 -4.95 18.56 -3.66
N ARG A 242 -3.90 18.93 -4.41
CA ARG A 242 -3.98 19.97 -5.44
C ARG A 242 -4.68 19.49 -6.71
N ASP A 243 -4.40 18.26 -7.14
CA ASP A 243 -4.75 17.78 -8.48
C ASP A 243 -6.11 17.06 -8.55
N LEU A 244 -6.67 16.61 -7.41
CA LEU A 244 -7.95 15.89 -7.36
C LEU A 244 -9.11 16.81 -6.94
N PRO A 245 -10.25 16.79 -7.64
CA PRO A 245 -11.41 17.56 -7.22
C PRO A 245 -12.12 16.93 -6.02
N ASP A 246 -12.72 17.76 -5.17
CA ASP A 246 -13.40 17.36 -3.92
C ASP A 246 -14.53 16.33 -4.15
N ASP A 247 -15.19 16.42 -5.30
CA ASP A 247 -16.31 15.56 -5.70
C ASP A 247 -15.90 14.35 -6.54
N ALA A 248 -14.61 13.98 -6.54
CA ALA A 248 -14.15 12.73 -7.15
C ALA A 248 -14.73 11.51 -6.42
N LEU A 249 -15.23 10.54 -7.19
CA LEU A 249 -15.57 9.21 -6.70
C LEU A 249 -14.30 8.36 -6.68
N VAL A 250 -13.92 7.91 -5.48
CA VAL A 250 -12.71 7.13 -5.26
C VAL A 250 -13.04 5.64 -5.18
N PHE A 251 -12.27 4.86 -5.92
CA PHE A 251 -12.27 3.41 -6.01
C PHE A 251 -10.99 2.87 -5.35
N PRO A 252 -11.02 2.63 -4.02
CA PRO A 252 -9.87 2.13 -3.27
C PRO A 252 -9.71 0.62 -3.46
N ALA A 253 -8.51 0.11 -3.20
CA ALA A 253 -8.27 -1.34 -3.18
C ALA A 253 -8.81 -2.05 -1.93
N HIS A 254 -9.15 -1.32 -0.87
CA HIS A 254 -9.80 -1.90 0.31
C HIS A 254 -10.98 -1.06 0.78
N ASN A 255 -11.88 -1.69 1.54
CA ASN A 255 -13.16 -1.14 1.99
C ASN A 255 -14.12 -0.85 0.81
N THR A 256 -14.80 0.30 0.78
CA THR A 256 -15.87 0.58 -0.18
C THR A 256 -15.58 1.88 -0.94
N PRO A 257 -16.05 2.01 -2.20
CA PRO A 257 -15.95 3.27 -2.93
C PRO A 257 -16.57 4.44 -2.15
N PHE A 258 -15.99 5.63 -2.28
CA PHE A 258 -16.37 6.77 -1.45
C PHE A 258 -16.16 8.13 -2.14
N TYR A 259 -16.91 9.12 -1.69
CA TYR A 259 -16.66 10.55 -1.92
C TYR A 259 -16.02 11.19 -0.69
N GLY A 260 -15.35 12.34 -0.87
CA GLY A 260 -14.68 13.07 0.22
C GLY A 260 -13.17 12.87 0.22
N VAL A 261 -12.56 12.82 -0.96
CA VAL A 261 -11.11 12.56 -1.13
C VAL A 261 -10.25 13.60 -0.40
N GLN A 262 -10.60 14.89 -0.45
CA GLN A 262 -9.85 15.94 0.25
C GLN A 262 -9.85 15.75 1.76
N SER A 263 -11.02 15.43 2.33
CA SER A 263 -11.15 15.12 3.75
C SER A 263 -10.33 13.91 4.14
N ARG A 264 -10.21 12.91 3.25
CA ARG A 264 -9.35 11.75 3.49
C ARG A 264 -7.86 12.10 3.42
N LEU A 265 -7.44 12.87 2.42
CA LEU A 265 -6.05 13.32 2.28
C LEU A 265 -5.60 14.17 3.48
N ASN A 266 -6.44 15.09 3.94
CA ASN A 266 -6.16 15.91 5.13
C ASN A 266 -6.04 15.03 6.38
N TYR A 267 -6.95 14.08 6.57
CA TYR A 267 -6.84 13.12 7.68
C TYR A 267 -5.50 12.36 7.63
N LEU A 268 -5.09 11.87 6.46
CA LEU A 268 -3.84 11.11 6.33
C LEU A 268 -2.62 11.97 6.70
N LYS A 269 -2.59 13.24 6.28
CA LYS A 269 -1.53 14.18 6.67
C LYS A 269 -1.52 14.46 8.17
N GLU A 270 -2.68 14.74 8.75
CA GLU A 270 -2.83 15.01 10.19
C GLU A 270 -2.42 13.80 11.02
N HIS A 271 -2.85 12.60 10.64
CA HIS A 271 -2.50 11.35 11.30
C HIS A 271 -0.97 11.14 11.39
N HIS A 272 -0.24 11.33 10.29
CA HIS A 272 1.22 11.22 10.34
C HIS A 272 1.89 12.35 11.12
N GLN A 273 1.30 13.55 11.10
CA GLN A 273 1.80 14.64 11.94
C GLN A 273 1.66 14.32 13.43
N ASP A 274 0.53 13.74 13.86
CA ASP A 274 0.33 13.28 15.24
C ASP A 274 1.36 12.20 15.62
N HIS A 275 1.63 11.23 14.73
CA HIS A 275 2.67 10.22 14.93
C HIS A 275 4.08 10.81 15.08
N LEU A 276 4.43 11.79 14.24
CA LEU A 276 5.71 12.49 14.32
C LEU A 276 5.87 13.22 15.67
N GLU A 277 4.83 13.91 16.13
CA GLU A 277 4.83 14.61 17.42
C GLU A 277 4.98 13.63 18.59
N ALA A 278 4.28 12.49 18.56
CA ALA A 278 4.38 11.48 19.61
C ALA A 278 5.76 10.81 19.68
N ILE A 279 6.40 10.56 18.54
CA ILE A 279 7.77 10.05 18.49
C ILE A 279 8.77 11.08 19.03
N GLU A 280 8.64 12.36 18.65
CA GLU A 280 9.50 13.40 19.20
C GLU A 280 9.38 13.51 20.72
N GLU A 281 8.17 13.39 21.27
CA GLU A 281 7.93 13.37 22.71
C GLU A 281 8.58 12.17 23.40
N ALA A 282 8.43 10.97 22.83
CA ALA A 282 9.07 9.76 23.34
C ALA A 282 10.61 9.85 23.33
N CYS A 283 11.16 10.56 22.35
CA CYS A 283 12.59 10.78 22.16
C CYS A 283 13.15 12.04 22.85
N LEU A 284 12.49 12.58 23.88
CA LEU A 284 13.09 13.64 24.74
C LEU A 284 14.41 13.17 25.38
N GLU A 285 14.42 11.91 25.80
CA GLU A 285 15.62 11.16 26.14
C GLU A 285 15.94 10.17 25.00
N PRO A 286 17.19 9.72 24.84
CA PRO A 286 17.54 8.78 23.78
C PRO A 286 16.74 7.47 23.83
N GLN A 287 16.11 7.08 22.71
CA GLN A 287 15.33 5.84 22.56
C GLN A 287 15.81 5.00 21.36
N HIS A 288 15.52 3.69 21.34
CA HIS A 288 15.75 2.84 20.17
C HIS A 288 14.52 2.79 19.25
N ALA A 289 14.70 2.38 17.99
CA ALA A 289 13.59 2.30 17.04
C ALA A 289 12.49 1.31 17.49
N ILE A 290 12.86 0.19 18.11
CA ILE A 290 11.91 -0.80 18.64
C ILE A 290 11.00 -0.21 19.75
N ASP A 291 11.48 0.80 20.49
CA ASP A 291 10.72 1.42 21.58
C ASP A 291 9.60 2.33 21.06
N MET A 292 9.58 2.64 19.76
CA MET A 292 8.52 3.44 19.13
C MET A 292 7.26 2.62 18.82
N LEU A 293 7.34 1.29 18.80
CA LEU A 293 6.17 0.44 18.55
C LEU A 293 5.00 0.71 19.52
N PRO A 294 5.19 0.71 20.85
CA PRO A 294 4.10 1.03 21.79
C PRO A 294 3.67 2.51 21.75
N VAL A 295 4.46 3.40 21.13
CA VAL A 295 4.10 4.81 20.92
C VAL A 295 3.11 4.92 19.77
N LEU A 296 3.36 4.22 18.67
CA LEU A 296 2.55 4.26 17.44
C LEU A 296 1.31 3.37 17.50
N PHE A 297 1.43 2.17 18.07
CA PHE A 297 0.40 1.14 18.00
C PHE A 297 -0.19 0.81 19.36
N ASP A 298 -1.52 0.84 19.49
CA ASP A 298 -2.23 0.46 20.72
C ASP A 298 -2.64 -1.02 20.73
N ARG A 299 -1.69 -1.89 20.39
CA ARG A 299 -1.90 -3.34 20.34
C ARG A 299 -0.60 -4.11 20.45
N LYS A 300 -0.71 -5.40 20.78
CA LYS A 300 0.41 -6.32 20.71
C LYS A 300 0.78 -6.58 19.24
N ILE A 301 2.05 -6.41 18.91
CA ILE A 301 2.60 -6.70 17.57
C ILE A 301 3.05 -8.16 17.53
N GLU A 302 2.44 -8.94 16.64
CA GLU A 302 2.84 -10.33 16.40
C GLU A 302 4.11 -10.40 15.54
N VAL A 303 4.86 -11.50 15.65
CA VAL A 303 6.17 -11.68 14.97
C VAL A 303 6.08 -11.44 13.45
N THR A 304 4.97 -11.85 12.83
CA THR A 304 4.73 -11.71 11.39
C THR A 304 4.34 -10.29 10.95
N GLN A 305 4.02 -9.39 11.89
CA GLN A 305 3.69 -7.98 11.64
C GLN A 305 4.81 -7.03 12.05
N MET A 306 5.80 -7.53 12.79
CA MET A 306 6.90 -6.74 13.33
C MET A 306 7.72 -6.04 12.25
N ASN A 307 7.90 -6.64 11.07
CA ASN A 307 8.61 -6.01 9.95
C ASN A 307 7.90 -4.74 9.45
N LEU A 308 6.57 -4.79 9.31
CA LEU A 308 5.75 -3.65 8.88
C LEU A 308 5.76 -2.56 9.95
N ALA A 309 5.45 -2.93 11.20
CA ALA A 309 5.37 -2.01 12.33
C ALA A 309 6.71 -1.31 12.61
N LEU A 310 7.82 -2.08 12.60
CA LEU A 310 9.15 -1.52 12.79
C LEU A 310 9.60 -0.69 11.60
N GLY A 311 9.32 -1.15 10.37
CA GLY A 311 9.61 -0.38 9.16
C GLY A 311 8.90 0.97 9.17
N GLU A 312 7.66 1.03 9.67
CA GLU A 312 6.90 2.27 9.84
C GLU A 312 7.46 3.18 10.94
N ALA A 313 7.85 2.63 12.09
CA ALA A 313 8.57 3.39 13.10
C ALA A 313 9.87 4.01 12.54
N ILE A 314 10.66 3.23 11.79
CA ILE A 314 11.89 3.71 11.16
C ILE A 314 11.59 4.75 10.08
N ALA A 315 10.48 4.65 9.33
CA ALA A 315 10.08 5.65 8.36
C ALA A 315 9.86 7.03 8.99
N HIS A 316 9.16 7.07 10.14
CA HIS A 316 8.93 8.31 10.88
C HIS A 316 10.24 8.86 11.48
N LEU A 317 11.09 7.99 12.04
CA LEU A 317 12.40 8.37 12.56
C LEU A 317 13.33 8.94 11.48
N ASN A 318 13.42 8.28 10.32
CA ASN A 318 14.22 8.76 9.18
C ASN A 318 13.73 10.11 8.67
N TYR A 319 12.42 10.33 8.63
CA TYR A 319 11.85 11.64 8.29
C TYR A 319 12.26 12.73 9.27
N LEU A 320 12.18 12.46 10.58
CA LEU A 320 12.59 13.43 11.62
C LEU A 320 14.09 13.72 11.56
N VAL A 321 14.92 12.71 11.28
CA VAL A 321 16.37 12.88 11.08
C VAL A 321 16.64 13.74 9.85
N ALA A 322 16.01 13.43 8.71
CA ALA A 322 16.20 14.16 7.46
C ALA A 322 15.76 15.63 7.55
N THR A 323 14.76 15.93 8.39
CA THR A 323 14.26 17.29 8.63
C THR A 323 14.99 18.03 9.76
N GLY A 324 16.02 17.42 10.37
CA GLY A 324 16.82 18.01 11.44
C GLY A 324 16.10 18.11 12.80
N ARG A 325 14.96 17.43 12.94
CA ARG A 325 14.13 17.36 14.16
C ARG A 325 14.60 16.26 15.14
N MET A 326 15.45 15.36 14.66
CA MET A 326 15.97 14.22 15.42
C MET A 326 17.46 14.02 15.11
N VAL A 327 18.24 13.68 16.13
CA VAL A 327 19.62 13.18 15.98
C VAL A 327 19.61 11.67 16.13
N ARG A 328 20.40 10.99 15.29
CA ARG A 328 20.64 9.54 15.36
C ARG A 328 22.11 9.27 15.66
N GLU A 329 22.37 8.57 16.75
CA GLU A 329 23.72 8.10 17.15
C GLU A 329 23.68 6.60 17.44
N GLN A 330 24.83 5.92 17.48
CA GLN A 330 24.89 4.51 17.87
C GLN A 330 25.33 4.38 19.33
N ASP A 331 24.67 3.50 20.08
CA ASP A 331 25.13 3.10 21.42
C ASP A 331 26.35 2.15 21.35
N GLU A 332 26.88 1.78 22.51
CA GLU A 332 28.03 0.87 22.63
C GLU A 332 27.80 -0.52 22.01
N ARG A 333 26.54 -0.90 21.76
CA ARG A 333 26.12 -2.16 21.16
C ARG A 333 25.88 -2.04 19.65
N GLY A 334 26.03 -0.84 19.08
CA GLY A 334 25.77 -0.55 17.66
C GLY A 334 24.28 -0.36 17.32
N VAL A 335 23.43 -0.16 18.33
CA VAL A 335 21.99 0.11 18.13
C VAL A 335 21.79 1.62 17.92
N ASN A 336 20.96 1.99 16.95
CA ASN A 336 20.62 3.38 16.68
C ASN A 336 19.74 3.94 17.80
N CYS A 337 20.25 4.96 18.49
CA CYS A 337 19.56 5.81 19.46
C CYS A 337 19.10 7.10 18.78
N TYR A 338 17.88 7.51 19.08
CA TYR A 338 17.22 8.69 18.54
C TYR A 338 16.86 9.66 19.66
N GLN A 339 17.22 10.94 19.49
CA GLN A 339 16.88 12.00 20.43
C GLN A 339 16.40 13.25 19.69
N THR A 340 15.30 13.85 20.16
CA THR A 340 14.73 15.07 19.57
C THR A 340 15.70 16.26 19.73
N THR A 341 15.78 17.09 18.69
CA THR A 341 16.52 18.36 18.74
C THR A 341 15.72 19.49 19.38
N ASP A 342 14.39 19.32 19.49
CA ASP A 342 13.47 20.33 20.01
C ASP A 342 12.91 19.93 21.38
N LYS A 343 13.59 20.39 22.45
CA LYS A 343 13.15 20.14 23.83
C LYS A 343 11.83 20.82 24.19
N THR A 344 11.31 21.73 23.36
CA THR A 344 10.03 22.41 23.63
C THR A 344 8.83 21.54 23.29
N VAL A 345 9.00 20.39 22.61
CA VAL A 345 7.93 19.42 22.33
C VAL A 345 7.19 19.01 23.60
N ALA A 346 7.88 18.86 24.73
CA ALA A 346 7.30 18.57 26.04
C ALA A 346 6.22 19.59 26.49
N THR A 347 6.27 20.82 25.97
CA THR A 347 5.35 21.91 26.32
C THR A 347 4.22 22.12 25.30
N ARG A 348 4.31 21.46 24.14
CA ARG A 348 3.27 21.47 23.09
C ARG A 348 2.18 20.40 23.36
N ALA A 349 2.43 19.50 24.31
CA ALA A 349 1.59 18.36 24.65
C ALA A 349 0.19 18.79 25.16
N GLY A 350 -0.85 18.22 24.55
CA GLY A 350 -2.25 18.52 24.85
C GLY A 350 -3.23 18.21 23.72
N LYS A 351 -2.73 17.90 22.52
CA LYS A 351 -3.56 17.33 21.45
C LYS A 351 -3.50 15.80 21.53
N SER A 352 -4.67 15.19 21.44
CA SER A 352 -4.87 13.74 21.54
C SER A 352 -4.06 13.01 20.46
N HIS A 353 -2.95 12.37 20.82
CA HIS A 353 -2.28 11.41 19.94
C HIS A 353 -3.22 10.23 19.67
N HIS A 354 -3.63 10.07 18.42
CA HIS A 354 -4.45 8.94 18.00
C HIS A 354 -3.53 7.78 17.61
N LYS A 355 -3.23 6.91 18.59
CA LYS A 355 -2.55 5.64 18.31
C LYS A 355 -3.36 4.81 17.31
N ASP A 356 -2.65 4.09 16.47
CA ASP A 356 -3.27 3.12 15.58
C ASP A 356 -3.89 1.99 16.39
N MET A 357 -5.22 1.94 16.33
CA MET A 357 -6.02 0.84 16.82
C MET A 357 -5.88 -0.35 15.85
N ALA A 358 -6.30 -1.54 16.27
CA ALA A 358 -6.48 -2.64 15.32
C ALA A 358 -7.38 -2.19 14.14
N PRO A 359 -7.21 -2.75 12.93
CA PRO A 359 -8.09 -2.48 11.80
C PRO A 359 -9.54 -2.51 12.26
N ILE A 360 -10.30 -1.47 11.94
CA ILE A 360 -11.73 -1.43 12.25
C ILE A 360 -12.35 -2.63 11.51
N GLU A 361 -12.96 -3.54 12.28
CA GLU A 361 -13.65 -4.71 11.72
C GLU A 361 -14.64 -4.26 10.63
N VAL A 362 -14.58 -4.95 9.49
CA VAL A 362 -15.29 -4.64 8.24
C VAL A 362 -16.75 -5.04 8.32
#